data_AF-N9DLI3-F1
#
_entry.id   AF-N9DLI3-F1
#
_cell.length_a   1.000
_cell.length_b   1.000
_cell.length_c   1.000
_cell.angle_alpha   90.00
_cell.angle_beta   90.00
_cell.angle_gamma   90.00
#
_symmetry.space_group_name_H-M   'P 1'
#
loop_
_entity.id
_entity.type
_entity.pdbx_description
1 polymer ?
#
loop_
_entity_poly.entity_id
_entity_poly.type
_entity_poly.pdbx_seq_one_letter_code
_entity_poly.pdbx_strand_id
1 'polypeptide(L)'
;MNNSFVLAEIEKWETIFASPTQIDNTLYELAFFKIFIKFEKFLSDCFEMYSIGEKSIYGYCPERKLEFLDLEHLYKVIKKPNTSFVNQYDIIKKTSECFFIDDPFSIINKDSNYTTIINEMKTIRDYIAHESNSARNKYETNVLKDKGFIEPFEHLKRNHRKKNISYYTYYIKSIVEISKYIINQPQGG
;
A
#
# COMPACT_ATOMS: atom_id res chain seq x y z
N MET A 1 3.52 -3.01 -15.97
CA MET A 1 2.94 -2.72 -14.62
C MET A 1 1.68 -1.90 -14.74
N ASN A 2 0.62 -2.26 -14.00
CA ASN A 2 -0.72 -1.64 -14.10
C ASN A 2 -1.38 -1.58 -12.71
N ASN A 3 -2.02 -0.47 -12.34
CA ASN A 3 -2.81 -0.35 -11.11
C ASN A 3 -4.29 -0.77 -11.27
N SER A 4 -4.71 -1.24 -12.46
CA SER A 4 -6.09 -1.62 -12.74
C SER A 4 -6.66 -2.64 -11.76
N PHE A 5 -5.86 -3.60 -11.28
CA PHE A 5 -6.32 -4.58 -10.28
C PHE A 5 -6.62 -3.94 -8.92
N VAL A 6 -5.90 -2.88 -8.55
CA VAL A 6 -6.17 -2.11 -7.32
C VAL A 6 -7.44 -1.27 -7.52
N LEU A 7 -7.54 -0.57 -8.65
CA LEU A 7 -8.69 0.25 -8.98
C LEU A 7 -9.98 -0.57 -9.10
N ALA A 8 -9.93 -1.73 -9.74
CA ALA A 8 -11.07 -2.63 -9.87
C ALA A 8 -11.52 -3.20 -8.52
N GLU A 9 -10.59 -3.49 -7.59
CA GLU A 9 -10.97 -3.90 -6.24
C GLU A 9 -11.63 -2.75 -5.48
N ILE A 10 -11.13 -1.51 -5.63
CA ILE A 10 -11.76 -0.31 -5.04
C ILE A 10 -13.18 -0.13 -5.58
N GLU A 11 -13.34 -0.11 -6.91
CA GLU A 11 -14.63 0.10 -7.58
C GLU A 11 -15.67 -0.97 -7.19
N LYS A 12 -15.22 -2.22 -7.06
CA LYS A 12 -16.05 -3.31 -6.55
C LYS A 12 -16.61 -2.99 -5.16
N TRP A 13 -15.78 -2.54 -4.22
CA TRP A 13 -16.23 -2.20 -2.86
C TRP A 13 -17.09 -0.94 -2.83
N GLU A 14 -16.78 0.06 -3.65
CA GLU A 14 -17.64 1.25 -3.81
C GLU A 14 -19.04 0.87 -4.29
N THR A 15 -19.14 -0.06 -5.24
CA THR A 15 -20.42 -0.58 -5.73
C THR A 15 -21.19 -1.32 -4.63
N ILE A 16 -20.51 -2.14 -3.83
CA ILE A 16 -21.12 -2.86 -2.69
C ILE A 16 -21.64 -1.87 -1.64
N PHE A 17 -20.88 -0.82 -1.31
CA PHE A 17 -21.30 0.18 -0.33
C PHE A 17 -22.40 1.14 -0.84
N ALA A 18 -22.59 1.24 -2.15
CA ALA A 18 -23.68 2.01 -2.74
C ALA A 18 -25.00 1.22 -2.86
N SER A 19 -24.96 -0.11 -2.68
CA SER A 19 -26.13 -0.98 -2.75
C SER A 19 -27.09 -0.74 -1.56
N PRO A 20 -28.43 -0.85 -1.76
CA PRO A 20 -29.43 -0.70 -0.70
C PRO A 20 -29.42 -1.84 0.34
N THR A 21 -28.49 -2.79 0.24
CA THR A 21 -28.30 -3.88 1.21
C THR A 21 -27.76 -3.37 2.55
N GLN A 22 -28.17 -3.99 3.65
CA GLN A 22 -27.63 -3.69 4.97
C GLN A 22 -26.13 -3.99 5.00
N ILE A 23 -25.32 -2.94 5.14
CA ILE A 23 -23.87 -3.04 5.23
C ILE A 23 -23.51 -3.44 6.66
N ASP A 24 -22.97 -4.64 6.83
CA ASP A 24 -22.33 -5.05 8.08
C ASP A 24 -21.03 -4.25 8.28
N ASN A 25 -20.77 -3.84 9.52
CA ASN A 25 -19.58 -3.11 9.92
C ASN A 25 -18.29 -3.86 9.55
N THR A 26 -18.29 -5.19 9.63
CA THR A 26 -17.16 -6.05 9.25
C THR A 26 -16.78 -5.94 7.76
N LEU A 27 -17.70 -5.47 6.90
CA LEU A 27 -17.42 -5.24 5.48
C LEU A 27 -16.40 -4.13 5.27
N TYR A 28 -16.31 -3.13 6.16
CA TYR A 28 -15.28 -2.09 6.05
C TYR A 28 -13.87 -2.65 6.25
N GLU A 29 -13.71 -3.56 7.22
CA GLU A 29 -12.45 -4.24 7.48
C GLU A 29 -12.07 -5.15 6.33
N LEU A 30 -13.02 -5.96 5.86
CA LEU A 30 -12.80 -6.85 4.73
C LEU A 30 -12.45 -6.05 3.46
N ALA A 31 -13.16 -4.96 3.18
CA ALA A 31 -12.88 -4.09 2.04
C ALA A 31 -11.48 -3.49 2.13
N PHE A 32 -11.17 -2.86 3.26
CA PHE A 32 -9.85 -2.27 3.52
C PHE A 32 -8.74 -3.33 3.35
N PHE A 33 -8.91 -4.49 3.97
CA PHE A 33 -7.96 -5.60 3.94
C PHE A 33 -7.70 -6.07 2.50
N LYS A 34 -8.77 -6.35 1.72
CA LYS A 34 -8.64 -6.84 0.34
C LYS A 34 -7.99 -5.81 -0.57
N ILE A 35 -8.37 -4.53 -0.45
CA ILE A 35 -7.76 -3.45 -1.24
C ILE A 35 -6.28 -3.29 -0.88
N PHE A 36 -5.94 -3.28 0.42
CA PHE A 36 -4.55 -3.10 0.84
C PHE A 36 -3.65 -4.26 0.38
N ILE A 37 -4.12 -5.52 0.44
CA ILE A 37 -3.38 -6.66 -0.10
C ILE A 37 -3.13 -6.53 -1.61
N LYS A 38 -4.12 -6.05 -2.38
CA LYS A 38 -3.94 -5.78 -3.81
C LYS A 38 -2.92 -4.68 -4.04
N PHE A 39 -2.92 -3.64 -3.20
CA PHE A 39 -1.94 -2.56 -3.26
C PHE A 39 -0.53 -3.05 -2.92
N GLU A 40 -0.33 -3.86 -1.88
CA GLU A 40 0.97 -4.45 -1.55
C GLU A 40 1.52 -5.29 -2.70
N LYS A 41 0.67 -6.11 -3.33
CA LYS A 41 1.06 -6.86 -4.53
C LYS A 41 1.45 -5.92 -5.67
N PHE A 42 0.66 -4.88 -5.93
CA PHE A 42 0.98 -3.89 -6.95
C PHE A 42 2.34 -3.23 -6.72
N LEU A 43 2.66 -2.84 -5.48
CA LEU A 43 3.97 -2.27 -5.14
C LEU A 43 5.10 -3.24 -5.45
N SER A 44 4.93 -4.50 -5.09
CA SER A 44 5.92 -5.53 -5.40
C SER A 44 6.09 -5.75 -6.90
N ASP A 45 4.99 -5.92 -7.62
CA ASP A 45 5.03 -6.15 -9.06
C ASP A 45 5.73 -4.95 -9.73
N CYS A 46 5.47 -3.72 -9.28
CA CYS A 46 6.17 -2.54 -9.78
C CYS A 46 7.68 -2.58 -9.50
N PHE A 47 8.05 -2.87 -8.25
CA PHE A 47 9.44 -2.89 -7.84
C PHE A 47 10.24 -3.94 -8.63
N GLU A 48 9.69 -5.15 -8.75
CA GLU A 48 10.32 -6.27 -9.43
C GLU A 48 10.47 -6.01 -10.93
N MET A 49 9.40 -5.54 -11.58
CA MET A 49 9.41 -5.24 -13.02
C MET A 49 10.32 -4.06 -13.36
N TYR A 50 10.28 -2.97 -12.60
CA TYR A 50 11.21 -1.85 -12.82
C TYR A 50 12.67 -2.24 -12.64
N SER A 51 12.98 -3.12 -11.69
CA SER A 51 14.34 -3.59 -11.45
C SER A 51 14.94 -4.32 -12.66
N ILE A 52 14.12 -4.97 -13.49
CA ILE A 52 14.59 -5.80 -14.62
C ILE A 52 14.47 -5.15 -15.99
N GLY A 53 14.04 -3.89 -16.12
CA GLY A 53 13.90 -3.27 -17.45
C GLY A 53 12.50 -2.83 -17.85
N GLU A 54 11.47 -3.33 -17.18
CA GLU A 54 10.12 -3.29 -17.72
C GLU A 54 9.46 -1.91 -17.56
N LYS A 55 8.54 -1.61 -18.48
CA LYS A 55 7.81 -0.34 -18.49
C LYS A 55 6.42 -0.49 -17.86
N SER A 56 5.93 0.61 -17.30
CA SER A 56 4.54 0.73 -16.89
C SER A 56 3.63 0.76 -18.13
N ILE A 57 2.31 0.59 -17.94
CA ILE A 57 1.33 0.77 -19.02
C ILE A 57 1.36 2.17 -19.65
N TYR A 58 1.95 3.15 -18.97
CA TYR A 58 2.13 4.52 -19.46
C TYR A 58 3.53 4.75 -20.05
N GLY A 59 4.31 3.69 -20.25
CA GLY A 59 5.64 3.76 -20.84
C GLY A 59 6.74 4.27 -19.89
N TYR A 60 6.43 4.47 -18.60
CA TYR A 60 7.43 4.88 -17.61
C TYR A 60 8.32 3.70 -17.23
N CYS A 61 9.64 3.93 -17.19
CA CYS A 61 10.61 3.06 -16.56
C CYS A 61 11.61 3.97 -15.84
N PRO A 62 11.81 3.84 -14.52
CA PRO A 62 12.81 4.61 -13.80
C PRO A 62 14.21 4.27 -14.31
N GLU A 63 15.11 5.23 -14.26
CA GLU A 63 16.52 4.98 -14.51
C GLU A 63 17.10 4.14 -13.37
N ARG A 64 17.83 3.08 -13.72
CA ARG A 64 18.34 2.09 -12.78
C ARG A 64 19.81 2.36 -12.46
N LYS A 65 20.16 2.32 -11.17
CA LYS A 65 21.54 2.22 -10.69
C LYS A 65 22.09 0.81 -10.83
N LEU A 66 21.21 -0.19 -10.66
CA LEU A 66 21.52 -1.60 -10.76
C LEU A 66 20.61 -2.24 -11.80
N GLU A 67 21.21 -2.91 -12.78
CA GLU A 67 20.47 -3.61 -13.83
C GLU A 67 20.47 -5.10 -13.56
N PHE A 68 19.26 -5.64 -13.36
CA PHE A 68 19.06 -7.07 -13.20
C PHE A 68 18.65 -7.68 -14.54
N LEU A 69 19.15 -8.87 -14.84
CA LEU A 69 18.90 -9.57 -16.10
C LEU A 69 17.46 -10.09 -16.18
N ASP A 70 16.98 -10.61 -15.05
CA ASP A 70 15.67 -11.20 -14.88
C ASP A 70 15.29 -11.20 -13.39
N LEU A 71 14.08 -11.71 -13.10
CA LEU A 71 13.59 -11.84 -11.73
C LEU A 71 14.42 -12.80 -10.88
N GLU A 72 15.04 -13.83 -11.49
CA GLU A 72 15.85 -14.79 -10.74
C GLU A 72 17.13 -14.13 -10.22
N HIS A 73 17.79 -13.33 -11.06
CA HIS A 73 18.94 -12.52 -10.67
C HIS A 73 18.57 -11.53 -9.56
N LEU A 74 17.45 -10.82 -9.72
CA LEU A 74 16.94 -9.91 -8.69
C LEU A 74 16.73 -10.65 -7.35
N TYR A 75 16.04 -11.78 -7.35
CA TYR A 75 15.71 -12.53 -6.14
C TYR A 75 16.93 -13.06 -5.40
N LYS A 76 17.99 -13.43 -6.12
CA LYS A 76 19.29 -13.80 -5.53
C LYS A 76 19.92 -12.63 -4.78
N VAL A 77 19.76 -11.40 -5.27
CA VAL A 77 20.32 -10.19 -4.64
C VAL A 77 19.50 -9.73 -3.45
N ILE A 78 18.16 -9.64 -3.58
CA ILE A 78 17.30 -9.21 -2.45
C ILE A 78 17.08 -10.31 -1.41
N LYS A 79 17.60 -11.53 -1.65
CA LYS A 79 17.39 -12.72 -0.82
C LYS A 79 15.92 -12.89 -0.44
N LYS A 80 15.04 -12.81 -1.43
CA LYS A 80 13.58 -12.81 -1.23
C LYS A 80 13.22 -14.00 -0.33
N PRO A 81 12.73 -13.77 0.91
CA PRO A 81 12.32 -14.87 1.76
C PRO A 81 11.16 -15.60 1.08
N ASN A 82 11.05 -16.92 1.25
CA ASN A 82 9.94 -17.73 0.74
C ASN A 82 8.57 -17.37 1.39
N THR A 83 8.48 -16.25 2.11
CA THR A 83 7.29 -15.84 2.86
C THR A 83 6.43 -14.87 2.05
N SER A 84 5.14 -14.85 2.41
CA SER A 84 4.05 -14.09 1.76
C SER A 84 4.36 -12.63 1.40
N PHE A 85 3.61 -12.09 0.43
CA PHE A 85 3.57 -10.68 -0.02
C PHE A 85 3.70 -9.62 1.10
N VAL A 86 3.25 -9.96 2.32
CA VAL A 86 3.31 -9.19 3.58
C VAL A 86 4.67 -8.53 3.90
N ASN A 87 5.80 -9.05 3.40
CA ASN A 87 7.13 -8.52 3.69
C ASN A 87 7.76 -7.69 2.56
N GLN A 88 7.06 -7.51 1.44
CA GLN A 88 7.64 -6.84 0.26
C GLN A 88 7.76 -5.34 0.44
N TYR A 89 6.87 -4.70 1.20
CA TYR A 89 7.02 -3.28 1.55
C TYR A 89 8.33 -3.00 2.28
N ASP A 90 8.71 -3.84 3.25
CA ASP A 90 9.94 -3.63 4.02
C ASP A 90 11.19 -3.87 3.18
N ILE A 91 11.12 -4.72 2.16
CA ILE A 91 12.18 -4.89 1.17
C ILE A 91 12.31 -3.61 0.34
N ILE A 92 11.22 -3.17 -0.31
CA ILE A 92 11.18 -1.97 -1.14
C ILE A 92 11.75 -0.78 -0.35
N LYS A 93 11.29 -0.59 0.89
CA LYS A 93 11.74 0.49 1.78
C LYS A 93 13.25 0.50 2.04
N LYS A 94 13.88 -0.67 2.08
CA LYS A 94 15.32 -0.80 2.37
C LYS A 94 16.19 -0.75 1.11
N THR A 95 15.65 -1.10 -0.06
CA THR A 95 16.45 -1.35 -1.26
C THR A 95 16.16 -0.41 -2.42
N SER A 96 15.00 0.23 -2.51
CA SER A 96 14.58 1.00 -3.70
C SER A 96 15.56 2.11 -4.06
N GLU A 97 16.06 2.85 -3.07
CA GLU A 97 17.01 3.93 -3.27
C GLU A 97 18.38 3.47 -3.83
N CYS A 98 18.74 2.22 -3.57
CA CYS A 98 19.96 1.61 -4.10
C CYS A 98 19.78 1.17 -5.56
N PHE A 99 18.55 0.96 -6.01
CA PHE A 99 18.24 0.34 -7.30
C PHE A 99 17.93 1.39 -8.38
N PHE A 100 17.39 2.55 -7.99
CA PHE A 100 16.93 3.58 -8.91
C PHE A 100 17.65 4.92 -8.68
N ILE A 101 17.88 5.67 -9.76
CA ILE A 101 18.43 7.04 -9.70
C ILE A 101 17.39 7.97 -9.06
N ASP A 102 16.27 8.14 -9.76
CA ASP A 102 15.08 8.80 -9.25
C ASP A 102 14.09 7.73 -8.77
N ASP A 103 14.12 7.44 -7.47
CA ASP A 103 13.36 6.34 -6.88
C ASP A 103 11.84 6.60 -6.96
N PRO A 104 11.08 5.82 -7.76
CA PRO A 104 9.62 5.96 -7.83
C PRO A 104 8.92 5.55 -6.52
N PHE A 105 9.60 4.81 -5.64
CA PHE A 105 9.10 4.44 -4.32
C PHE A 105 9.49 5.45 -3.24
N SER A 106 10.14 6.56 -3.60
CA SER A 106 10.45 7.64 -2.64
C SER A 106 9.20 8.21 -1.97
N ILE A 107 8.04 8.23 -2.64
CA ILE A 107 6.77 8.67 -2.05
C ILE A 107 6.36 7.84 -0.83
N ILE A 108 6.70 6.54 -0.79
CA ILE A 108 6.32 5.67 0.32
C ILE A 108 7.37 5.63 1.45
N ASN A 109 8.59 6.11 1.18
CA ASN A 109 9.73 6.01 2.08
C ASN A 109 10.21 7.35 2.65
N LYS A 110 10.13 8.42 1.84
CA LYS A 110 10.70 9.76 2.14
C LYS A 110 9.63 10.80 2.45
N ASP A 111 8.47 10.72 1.81
CA ASP A 111 7.36 11.62 2.13
C ASP A 111 6.80 11.25 3.51
N SER A 112 6.97 12.16 4.48
CA SER A 112 6.59 11.90 5.87
C SER A 112 5.09 11.61 6.04
N ASN A 113 4.23 12.23 5.22
CA ASN A 113 2.79 12.04 5.28
C ASN A 113 2.43 10.65 4.74
N TYR A 114 2.88 10.28 3.53
CA TYR A 114 2.56 8.96 2.96
C TYR A 114 3.25 7.81 3.71
N THR A 115 4.45 8.04 4.25
CA THR A 115 5.12 7.06 5.13
C THR A 115 4.29 6.77 6.37
N THR A 116 3.74 7.81 7.04
CA THR A 116 2.84 7.61 8.18
C THR A 116 1.57 6.88 7.77
N ILE A 117 0.94 7.29 6.66
CA ILE A 117 -0.30 6.67 6.17
C ILE A 117 -0.11 5.18 5.89
N ILE A 118 0.98 4.77 5.23
CA ILE A 118 1.23 3.36 4.93
C ILE A 118 1.53 2.57 6.20
N ASN A 119 2.29 3.12 7.15
CA ASN A 119 2.55 2.43 8.41
C ASN A 119 1.25 2.23 9.23
N GLU A 120 0.35 3.22 9.23
CA GLU A 120 -0.99 3.07 9.81
C GLU A 120 -1.75 1.95 9.09
N MET A 121 -1.82 1.97 7.76
CA MET A 121 -2.54 0.95 6.97
C MET A 121 -1.99 -0.46 7.19
N LYS A 122 -0.66 -0.63 7.21
CA LYS A 122 0.01 -1.89 7.50
C LYS A 122 -0.34 -2.38 8.91
N THR A 123 -0.35 -1.48 9.89
CA THR A 123 -0.72 -1.82 11.28
C THR A 123 -2.18 -2.29 11.36
N ILE A 124 -3.10 -1.61 10.67
CA ILE A 124 -4.51 -2.03 10.59
C ILE A 124 -4.61 -3.41 9.93
N ARG A 125 -3.93 -3.63 8.80
CA ARG A 125 -3.94 -4.92 8.09
C ARG A 125 -3.38 -6.05 8.95
N ASP A 126 -2.27 -5.82 9.63
CA ASP A 126 -1.65 -6.81 10.52
C ASP A 126 -2.58 -7.19 11.68
N TYR A 127 -3.29 -6.21 12.25
CA TYR A 127 -4.25 -6.45 13.32
C TYR A 127 -5.46 -7.26 12.84
N ILE A 128 -6.09 -6.87 11.73
CA ILE A 128 -7.19 -7.61 11.10
C ILE A 128 -6.77 -9.06 10.75
N ALA A 129 -5.51 -9.27 10.32
CA ALA A 129 -5.04 -10.58 9.91
C ALA A 129 -4.76 -11.56 11.06
N HIS A 130 -4.26 -11.05 12.19
CA HIS A 130 -3.64 -11.88 13.22
C HIS A 130 -4.31 -11.78 14.59
N GLU A 131 -5.06 -10.71 14.87
CA GLU A 131 -5.77 -10.44 16.14
C GLU A 131 -4.96 -10.69 17.42
N SER A 132 -3.62 -10.70 17.32
CA SER A 132 -2.74 -11.00 18.45
C SER A 132 -2.60 -9.79 19.39
N ASN A 133 -2.28 -10.04 20.65
CA ASN A 133 -1.99 -8.97 21.63
C ASN A 133 -0.86 -8.03 21.16
N SER A 134 0.15 -8.57 20.47
CA SER A 134 1.23 -7.74 19.91
C SER A 134 0.72 -6.82 18.79
N ALA A 135 -0.15 -7.32 17.92
CA ALA A 135 -0.76 -6.54 16.84
C ALA A 135 -1.72 -5.49 17.40
N ARG A 136 -2.49 -5.84 18.43
CA ARG A 136 -3.36 -4.91 19.17
C ARG A 136 -2.57 -3.73 19.74
N ASN A 137 -1.49 -4.01 20.47
CA ASN A 137 -0.67 -2.94 21.07
C ASN A 137 -0.12 -2.00 20.00
N LYS A 138 0.37 -2.55 18.87
CA LYS A 138 0.84 -1.72 17.75
C LYS A 138 -0.28 -0.86 17.16
N TYR A 139 -1.49 -1.40 17.03
CA TYR A 139 -2.65 -0.68 16.53
C TYR A 139 -3.08 0.46 17.48
N GLU A 140 -3.15 0.22 18.78
CA GLU A 140 -3.46 1.24 19.77
C GLU A 140 -2.45 2.41 19.74
N THR A 141 -1.15 2.10 19.65
CA THR A 141 -0.09 3.12 19.62
C THR A 141 0.01 3.83 18.27
N ASN A 142 0.10 3.08 17.16
CA ASN A 142 0.42 3.67 15.86
C ASN A 142 -0.80 4.31 15.16
N VAL A 143 -2.00 3.78 15.38
CA VAL A 143 -3.22 4.21 14.68
C VAL A 143 -4.09 5.06 15.61
N LEU A 144 -4.38 4.57 16.82
CA LEU A 144 -5.27 5.25 17.76
C LEU A 144 -4.56 6.32 18.61
N LYS A 145 -3.23 6.28 18.65
CA LYS A 145 -2.38 7.23 19.42
C LYS A 145 -2.74 7.21 20.90
N ASP A 146 -2.92 6.01 21.44
CA ASP A 146 -3.21 5.70 22.84
C ASP A 146 -4.49 6.36 23.40
N LYS A 147 -5.46 6.65 22.52
CA LYS A 147 -6.76 7.27 22.88
C LYS A 147 -7.84 6.29 23.33
N GLY A 148 -7.44 5.07 23.68
CA GLY A 148 -8.34 3.95 23.98
C GLY A 148 -8.67 3.12 22.74
N PHE A 149 -8.81 1.81 22.97
CA PHE A 149 -9.08 0.84 21.93
C PHE A 149 -10.48 1.01 21.33
N ILE A 150 -10.54 0.89 20.00
CA ILE A 150 -11.76 0.78 19.20
C ILE A 150 -11.52 -0.22 18.09
N GLU A 151 -12.56 -0.87 17.61
CA GLU A 151 -12.39 -1.84 16.52
C GLU A 151 -11.96 -1.15 15.21
N PRO A 152 -11.22 -1.81 14.31
CA PRO A 152 -10.77 -1.22 13.06
C PRO A 152 -11.90 -0.66 12.20
N PHE A 153 -13.07 -1.31 12.14
CA PHE A 153 -14.23 -0.77 11.43
C PHE A 153 -14.69 0.57 12.01
N GLU A 154 -14.63 0.75 13.33
CA GLU A 154 -15.02 1.99 13.99
C GLU A 154 -14.03 3.11 13.63
N HIS A 155 -12.74 2.81 13.65
CA HIS A 155 -11.71 3.74 13.20
C HIS A 155 -11.91 4.14 11.73
N LEU A 156 -12.07 3.16 10.85
CA LEU A 156 -12.25 3.37 9.40
C LEU A 156 -13.47 4.24 9.09
N LYS A 157 -14.55 4.14 9.87
CA LYS A 157 -15.76 4.96 9.72
C LYS A 157 -15.65 6.37 10.32
N ARG A 158 -14.71 6.62 11.24
CA ARG A 158 -14.53 7.96 11.83
C ARG A 158 -14.03 8.95 10.80
N ASN A 159 -14.41 10.21 10.98
CA ASN A 159 -13.93 11.30 10.13
C ASN A 159 -12.50 11.70 10.49
N HIS A 160 -11.66 11.77 9.47
CA HIS A 160 -10.34 12.37 9.53
C HIS A 160 -10.48 13.89 9.75
N ARG A 161 -10.10 14.33 10.96
CA ARG A 161 -10.34 15.71 11.45
C ARG A 161 -9.93 16.82 10.49
N LYS A 162 -8.81 16.66 9.77
CA LYS A 162 -8.30 17.71 8.86
C LYS A 162 -8.90 17.68 7.45
N LYS A 163 -9.46 16.54 7.03
CA LYS A 163 -9.87 16.31 5.63
C LYS A 163 -11.39 16.20 5.47
N ASN A 164 -12.11 16.10 6.58
CA ASN A 164 -13.57 15.98 6.63
C ASN A 164 -14.13 14.83 5.77
N ILE A 165 -13.40 13.71 5.73
CA ILE A 165 -13.76 12.45 5.08
C ILE A 165 -13.48 11.30 6.03
N SER A 166 -14.08 10.14 5.84
CA SER A 166 -13.79 8.96 6.67
C SER A 166 -12.32 8.52 6.54
N TYR A 167 -11.77 7.87 7.56
CA TYR A 167 -10.44 7.26 7.49
C TYR A 167 -10.36 6.22 6.37
N TYR A 168 -11.43 5.45 6.14
CA TYR A 168 -11.54 4.55 4.99
C TYR A 168 -11.27 5.30 3.69
N THR A 169 -12.06 6.33 3.38
CA THR A 169 -11.90 7.11 2.14
C THR A 169 -10.53 7.78 2.06
N TYR A 170 -9.99 8.24 3.19
CA TYR A 170 -8.66 8.83 3.25
C TYR A 170 -7.56 7.83 2.84
N TYR A 171 -7.60 6.61 3.37
CA TYR A 171 -6.65 5.56 3.02
C TYR A 171 -6.79 5.11 1.57
N ILE A 172 -8.02 4.91 1.08
CA ILE A 172 -8.26 4.52 -0.32
C ILE A 172 -7.75 5.58 -1.30
N LYS A 173 -8.01 6.87 -1.03
CA LYS A 173 -7.48 7.97 -1.87
C LYS A 173 -5.95 7.97 -1.88
N SER A 174 -5.32 7.74 -0.73
CA SER A 174 -3.86 7.66 -0.62
C SER A 174 -3.28 6.51 -1.46
N ILE A 175 -3.92 5.34 -1.45
CA ILE A 175 -3.56 4.20 -2.31
C ILE A 175 -3.61 4.58 -3.79
N VAL A 176 -4.67 5.26 -4.22
CA VAL A 176 -4.82 5.71 -5.62
C VAL A 176 -3.72 6.70 -5.99
N GLU A 177 -3.47 7.70 -5.15
CA GLU A 177 -2.42 8.71 -5.36
C GLU A 177 -1.04 8.08 -5.49
N ILE A 178 -0.66 7.22 -4.54
CA ILE A 178 0.63 6.51 -4.57
C ILE A 178 0.72 5.62 -5.82
N SER A 179 -0.35 4.88 -6.15
CA SER A 179 -0.32 3.99 -7.32
C SER A 179 -0.08 4.76 -8.62
N LYS A 180 -0.67 5.95 -8.76
CA LYS A 180 -0.48 6.85 -9.91
C LYS A 180 0.94 7.40 -9.94
N TYR A 181 1.46 7.84 -8.80
CA TYR A 181 2.82 8.36 -8.70
C TYR A 181 3.86 7.35 -9.19
N ILE A 182 3.72 6.08 -8.81
CA ILE A 182 4.70 5.02 -9.15
C ILE A 182 4.72 4.67 -10.63
N ILE A 183 3.58 4.75 -11.34
CA ILE A 183 3.45 4.28 -12.74
C ILE A 183 3.45 5.37 -13.79
N ASN A 184 3.20 6.61 -13.39
CA ASN A 184 3.22 7.75 -14.31
C ASN A 184 4.65 8.27 -14.47
N GLN A 185 4.96 8.77 -15.67
CA GLN A 185 6.20 9.49 -15.88
C GLN A 185 6.22 10.73 -14.96
N PRO A 186 7.35 11.06 -14.31
CA PRO A 186 7.51 12.33 -13.64
C PRO A 186 7.19 13.42 -14.66
N GLN A 187 6.24 14.30 -14.36
CA GLN A 187 6.02 15.48 -15.20
C GLN A 187 7.31 16.29 -15.09
N GLY A 188 8.10 16.31 -16.16
CA GLY A 188 9.33 17.10 -16.23
C GLY A 188 9.01 18.55 -15.86
N GLY A 189 9.75 19.08 -14.88
CA GLY A 189 9.80 20.51 -14.61
C GLY A 189 10.56 21.25 -15.69
#